data_AF-A0A2D5PC62-F1
#
_entry.id   AF-A0A2D5PC62-F1
#
_cell.length_a   1.000
_cell.length_b   1.000
_cell.length_c   1.000
_cell.angle_alpha   90.00
_cell.angle_beta   90.00
_cell.angle_gamma   90.00
#
_symmetry.space_group_name_H-M   'P 1'
#
loop_
_entity.id
_entity.type
_entity.pdbx_description
1 polymer ?
#
loop_
_entity_poly.entity_id
_entity_poly.type
_entity_poly.pdbx_seq_one_letter_code
_entity_poly.pdbx_strand_id
1 'polypeptide(L)'
;MLTLVKTADAVPIVGIYGGKKKGGPSATVYFTHEMSEDNQNVASAQGVLHLHKSELKKEHRLNDGDFAEICRMIDAQEEPSGSDGLKTAFWSVLDRYDELLQREMYLGDDESARFEINLPRNREVWPGTMTCIASSGGGKTHFIVQMLLRYYRGTSMHQRRPTIWISPEITIDKTLKPLRDNDRLRMFFHGIDISEQNLRKKGMDAASFFQKEIVEKIESIGENAIIVYDDFPDGARALYPLLERQYNSQLRVARHRNQCIISLIHTYAHGKASSQALQSNKTVIFFPRSQQSRCVQFMRDYLQLQTSAAKAMVRRFAALDRFMAIQMHSPVCIYNSSYLVLL
;
A
#
# COMPACT_ATOMS: atom_id res chain seq x y z
N MET A 1 -8.27 -3.64 -17.43
CA MET A 1 -6.92 -4.24 -17.38
C MET A 1 -5.91 -3.28 -16.78
N LEU A 2 -4.77 -3.79 -16.32
CA LEU A 2 -3.58 -3.00 -16.00
C LEU A 2 -2.90 -2.53 -17.28
N THR A 3 -2.35 -1.32 -17.28
CA THR A 3 -1.59 -0.79 -18.40
C THR A 3 -0.58 0.27 -17.94
N LEU A 4 0.47 0.51 -18.73
CA LEU A 4 1.37 1.66 -18.59
C LEU A 4 0.92 2.86 -19.43
N VAL A 5 -0.10 2.71 -20.27
CA VAL A 5 -0.65 3.76 -21.13
C VAL A 5 -1.78 4.50 -20.41
N LYS A 6 -1.70 5.82 -20.39
CA LYS A 6 -2.76 6.65 -19.78
C LYS A 6 -3.89 6.89 -20.79
N THR A 7 -4.96 6.12 -20.69
CA THR A 7 -6.21 6.32 -21.42
C THR A 7 -7.07 7.43 -20.80
N ALA A 8 -8.20 7.77 -21.43
CA ALA A 8 -9.11 8.81 -20.93
C ALA A 8 -9.81 8.41 -19.62
N ASP A 9 -10.11 7.12 -19.44
CA ASP A 9 -10.76 6.55 -18.26
C ASP A 9 -9.78 5.99 -17.22
N ALA A 10 -8.47 6.10 -17.48
CA ALA A 10 -7.43 5.49 -16.67
C ALA A 10 -7.43 5.99 -15.21
N VAL A 11 -7.50 5.04 -14.28
CA VAL A 11 -7.31 5.27 -12.84
C VAL A 11 -5.85 4.96 -12.48
N PRO A 12 -5.07 5.93 -11.95
CA PRO A 12 -3.69 5.68 -11.55
C PRO A 12 -3.64 4.80 -10.29
N ILE A 13 -2.82 3.74 -10.33
CA ILE A 13 -2.65 2.78 -9.24
C ILE A 13 -1.37 3.05 -8.46
N VAL A 14 -0.21 2.88 -9.09
CA VAL A 14 1.10 3.04 -8.43
C VAL A 14 2.17 3.45 -9.43
N GLY A 15 3.15 4.23 -8.97
CA GLY A 15 4.31 4.60 -9.77
C GLY A 15 5.41 3.55 -9.71
N ILE A 16 6.07 3.32 -10.85
CA ILE A 16 7.30 2.54 -10.98
C ILE A 16 8.48 3.50 -10.84
N TYR A 17 9.46 3.14 -10.02
CA TYR A 17 10.64 3.98 -9.75
C TYR A 17 11.92 3.21 -10.01
N GLY A 18 12.81 3.85 -10.78
CA GLY A 18 14.11 3.33 -11.21
C GLY A 18 15.31 3.96 -10.49
N GLY A 19 16.22 3.14 -9.94
CA GLY A 19 17.55 3.57 -9.47
C GLY A 19 17.59 4.71 -8.42
N LYS A 20 18.68 5.50 -8.41
CA LYS A 20 18.90 6.67 -7.51
C LYS A 20 18.36 7.99 -8.07
N LYS A 21 17.58 7.99 -9.16
CA LYS A 21 17.13 9.24 -9.80
C LYS A 21 16.26 10.05 -8.84
N LYS A 22 16.67 11.28 -8.57
CA LYS A 22 15.85 12.30 -7.91
C LYS A 22 14.81 12.77 -8.95
N GLY A 23 13.66 12.10 -9.02
CA GLY A 23 12.64 12.38 -10.02
C GLY A 23 11.26 11.85 -9.65
N GLY A 24 10.27 12.08 -10.52
CA GLY A 24 8.98 11.39 -10.46
C GLY A 24 9.12 9.91 -10.86
N PRO A 25 8.00 9.17 -10.95
CA PRO A 25 8.03 7.78 -11.40
C PRO A 25 8.53 7.69 -12.86
N SER A 26 9.24 6.62 -13.21
CA SER A 26 9.64 6.33 -14.60
C SER A 26 8.45 5.92 -15.46
N ALA A 27 7.46 5.28 -14.86
CA ALA A 27 6.17 4.96 -15.44
C ALA A 27 5.11 4.90 -14.34
N THR A 28 3.83 5.03 -14.69
CA THR A 28 2.72 4.83 -13.75
C THR A 28 1.87 3.68 -14.25
N VAL A 29 1.53 2.76 -13.36
CA VAL A 29 0.55 1.71 -13.64
C VAL A 29 -0.84 2.31 -13.51
N TYR A 30 -1.64 2.13 -14.55
CA TYR A 30 -3.03 2.52 -14.62
C TYR A 30 -3.93 1.30 -14.68
N PHE A 31 -5.18 1.49 -14.30
CA PHE A 31 -6.28 0.60 -14.63
C PHE A 31 -7.23 1.29 -15.60
N THR A 32 -7.62 0.59 -16.66
CA THR A 32 -8.55 1.08 -17.68
C THR A 32 -9.57 -0.01 -18.04
N HIS A 33 -10.76 0.40 -18.49
CA HIS A 33 -11.74 -0.47 -19.13
C HIS A 33 -11.56 -0.56 -20.65
N GLU A 34 -10.69 0.27 -21.24
CA GLU A 34 -10.36 0.26 -22.66
C GLU A 34 -9.45 -0.93 -22.99
N MET A 35 -9.90 -1.79 -23.92
CA MET A 35 -9.24 -3.06 -24.25
C MET A 35 -8.60 -3.04 -25.64
N SER A 36 -8.43 -1.87 -26.26
CA SER A 36 -7.77 -1.76 -27.56
C SER A 36 -6.33 -2.25 -27.49
N GLU A 37 -5.85 -2.92 -28.55
CA GLU A 37 -4.52 -3.53 -28.61
C GLU A 37 -3.39 -2.52 -28.29
N ASP A 38 -3.49 -1.30 -28.81
CA ASP A 38 -2.51 -0.22 -28.57
C ASP A 38 -2.35 0.17 -27.07
N ASN A 39 -3.33 -0.16 -26.24
CA ASN A 39 -3.32 0.13 -24.81
C ASN A 39 -2.91 -1.08 -23.96
N GLN A 40 -2.80 -2.28 -24.55
CA GLN A 40 -2.45 -3.50 -23.84
C GLN A 40 -0.95 -3.54 -23.51
N ASN A 41 -0.61 -4.27 -22.44
CA ASN A 41 0.80 -4.54 -22.14
C ASN A 41 1.34 -5.57 -23.14
N VAL A 42 2.63 -5.49 -23.43
CA VAL A 42 3.36 -6.53 -24.16
C VAL A 42 4.56 -6.95 -23.32
N ALA A 43 4.72 -8.24 -23.08
CA ALA A 43 5.83 -8.81 -22.33
C ALA A 43 6.07 -10.26 -22.75
N SER A 44 7.29 -10.77 -22.58
CA SER A 44 7.58 -12.18 -22.87
C SER A 44 6.76 -13.12 -21.97
N ALA A 45 6.27 -14.22 -22.52
CA ALA A 45 5.51 -15.24 -21.81
C ALA A 45 6.27 -15.79 -20.59
N GLN A 46 7.59 -16.01 -20.69
CA GLN A 46 8.39 -16.48 -19.56
C GLN A 46 8.35 -15.51 -18.36
N GLY A 47 8.38 -14.19 -18.62
CA GLY A 47 8.31 -13.16 -17.59
C GLY A 47 6.94 -13.09 -16.92
N VAL A 48 5.87 -13.05 -17.73
CA VAL A 48 4.48 -12.99 -17.24
C VAL A 48 4.13 -14.23 -16.41
N LEU A 49 4.54 -15.42 -16.88
CA LEU A 49 4.23 -16.68 -16.24
C LEU A 49 5.20 -17.05 -15.11
N HIS A 50 6.23 -16.24 -14.85
CA HIS A 50 7.32 -16.56 -13.92
C HIS A 50 6.83 -17.01 -12.54
N LEU A 51 5.93 -16.23 -11.92
CA LEU A 51 5.40 -16.50 -10.59
C LEU A 51 4.46 -17.72 -10.53
N HIS A 52 3.98 -18.18 -11.69
CA HIS A 52 3.00 -19.26 -11.83
C HIS A 52 3.59 -20.51 -12.48
N LYS A 53 4.85 -20.46 -12.94
CA LYS A 53 5.57 -21.56 -13.60
C LYS A 53 5.44 -22.89 -12.86
N SER A 54 5.66 -22.89 -11.55
CA SER A 54 5.61 -24.12 -10.75
C SER A 54 4.21 -24.74 -10.69
N GLU A 55 3.18 -23.90 -10.67
CA GLU A 55 1.78 -24.34 -10.66
C GLU A 55 1.37 -24.89 -12.03
N LEU A 56 1.64 -24.14 -13.10
CA LEU A 56 1.34 -24.54 -14.48
C LEU A 56 2.05 -25.83 -14.89
N LYS A 57 3.33 -25.98 -14.53
CA LYS A 57 4.08 -27.22 -14.77
C LYS A 57 3.45 -28.40 -14.05
N LYS A 58 2.97 -28.21 -12.82
CA LYS A 58 2.34 -29.28 -12.04
C LYS A 58 0.96 -29.65 -12.61
N GLU A 59 0.17 -28.66 -12.99
CA GLU A 59 -1.16 -28.83 -13.57
C GLU A 59 -1.11 -29.62 -14.88
N HIS A 60 -0.20 -29.22 -15.78
CA HIS A 60 -0.09 -29.82 -17.12
C HIS A 60 1.00 -30.90 -17.24
N ARG A 61 1.68 -31.25 -16.14
CA ARG A 61 2.77 -32.24 -16.09
C ARG A 61 3.93 -31.94 -17.04
N LEU A 62 4.28 -30.66 -17.16
CA LEU A 62 5.34 -30.18 -18.06
C LEU A 62 6.72 -30.25 -17.39
N ASN A 63 7.73 -30.63 -18.17
CA ASN A 63 9.12 -30.41 -17.79
C ASN A 63 9.56 -28.95 -18.09
N ASP A 64 10.79 -28.55 -17.73
CA ASP A 64 11.25 -27.17 -17.98
C ASP A 64 11.42 -26.84 -19.46
N GLY A 65 11.82 -27.82 -20.28
CA GLY A 65 11.95 -27.68 -21.74
C GLY A 65 10.59 -27.50 -22.41
N ASP A 66 9.60 -28.35 -22.08
CA ASP A 66 8.24 -28.26 -22.64
C ASP A 66 7.60 -26.91 -22.31
N PHE A 67 7.76 -26.45 -21.06
CA PHE A 67 7.23 -25.14 -20.64
C PHE A 67 7.93 -23.98 -21.37
N ALA A 68 9.25 -24.07 -21.56
CA ALA A 68 10.01 -23.06 -22.31
C ALA A 68 9.60 -23.04 -23.79
N GLU A 69 9.32 -24.19 -24.39
CA GLU A 69 8.85 -24.29 -25.77
C GLU A 69 7.44 -23.70 -25.92
N ILE A 70 6.53 -23.97 -24.97
CA ILE A 70 5.21 -23.31 -24.94
C ILE A 70 5.37 -21.79 -24.85
N CYS A 71 6.25 -21.28 -23.98
CA CYS A 71 6.49 -19.84 -23.88
C CYS A 71 7.03 -19.27 -25.20
N ARG A 72 7.96 -19.97 -25.86
CA ARG A 72 8.50 -19.57 -27.18
C ARG A 72 7.40 -19.51 -28.24
N MET A 73 6.52 -20.52 -28.28
CA MET A 73 5.38 -20.57 -29.21
C MET A 73 4.42 -19.40 -28.99
N ILE A 74 4.10 -19.07 -27.73
CA ILE A 74 3.26 -17.91 -27.38
C ILE A 74 3.93 -16.61 -27.87
N ASP A 75 5.21 -16.40 -27.55
CA ASP A 75 5.96 -15.20 -27.94
C ASP A 75 6.08 -15.06 -29.47
N ALA A 76 6.17 -16.18 -30.20
CA ALA A 76 6.27 -16.21 -31.65
C ALA A 76 4.90 -16.20 -32.37
N GLN A 77 3.79 -16.24 -31.63
CA GLN A 77 2.44 -16.44 -32.18
C GLN A 77 2.34 -17.70 -33.07
N GLU A 78 3.04 -18.77 -32.68
CA GLU A 78 3.06 -20.05 -33.37
C GLU A 78 2.16 -21.07 -32.67
N GLU A 79 1.28 -21.74 -33.40
CA GLU A 79 0.44 -22.80 -32.85
C GLU A 79 1.14 -24.18 -32.93
N PRO A 80 0.96 -25.04 -31.92
CA PRO A 80 1.48 -26.40 -31.95
C PRO A 80 0.78 -27.23 -33.04
N SER A 81 1.55 -28.07 -33.72
CA SER A 81 1.03 -28.95 -34.78
C SER A 81 0.00 -29.97 -34.24
N GLY A 82 -0.87 -30.49 -35.11
CA GLY A 82 -2.01 -31.34 -34.71
C GLY A 82 -1.66 -32.64 -33.97
N SER A 83 -0.42 -33.12 -34.08
CA SER A 83 0.12 -34.30 -33.40
C SER A 83 0.99 -33.99 -32.19
N ASP A 84 1.13 -32.71 -31.84
CA ASP A 84 2.00 -32.28 -30.74
C ASP A 84 1.35 -32.59 -29.38
N GLY A 85 2.07 -33.35 -28.54
CA GLY A 85 1.64 -33.68 -27.18
C GLY A 85 1.45 -32.46 -26.28
N LEU A 86 1.98 -31.29 -26.68
CA LEU A 86 1.86 -30.03 -25.95
C LEU A 86 0.58 -29.24 -26.27
N LYS A 87 -0.21 -29.63 -27.27
CA LYS A 87 -1.35 -28.83 -27.76
C LYS A 87 -2.32 -28.40 -26.66
N THR A 88 -2.76 -29.33 -25.81
CA THR A 88 -3.72 -29.01 -24.73
C THR A 88 -3.10 -28.08 -23.69
N ALA A 89 -1.83 -28.30 -23.35
CA ALA A 89 -1.11 -27.45 -22.40
C ALA A 89 -0.87 -26.04 -22.96
N PHE A 90 -0.53 -25.94 -24.25
CA PHE A 90 -0.33 -24.67 -24.94
C PHE A 90 -1.55 -23.75 -24.82
N TRP A 91 -2.74 -24.21 -25.23
CA TRP A 91 -3.95 -23.38 -25.17
C TRP A 91 -4.29 -22.94 -23.74
N SER A 92 -4.17 -23.85 -22.77
CA SER A 92 -4.40 -23.53 -21.37
C SER A 92 -3.38 -22.52 -20.82
N VAL A 93 -2.12 -22.60 -21.25
CA VAL A 93 -1.06 -21.67 -20.83
C VAL A 93 -1.21 -20.32 -21.54
N LEU A 94 -1.63 -20.30 -22.80
CA LEU A 94 -1.93 -19.09 -23.55
C LEU A 94 -3.08 -18.30 -22.90
N ASP A 95 -4.19 -18.97 -22.57
CA ASP A 95 -5.31 -18.35 -21.85
C ASP A 95 -4.85 -17.73 -20.53
N ARG A 96 -3.98 -18.44 -19.80
CA ARG A 96 -3.38 -17.93 -18.55
C ARG A 96 -2.45 -16.75 -18.77
N TYR A 97 -1.64 -16.79 -19.82
CA TYR A 97 -0.76 -15.69 -20.19
C TYR A 97 -1.58 -14.41 -20.47
N ASP A 98 -2.63 -14.50 -21.29
CA ASP A 98 -3.48 -13.36 -21.63
C ASP A 98 -4.21 -12.79 -20.41
N GLU A 99 -4.73 -13.65 -19.53
CA GLU A 99 -5.35 -13.24 -18.26
C GLU A 99 -4.35 -12.49 -17.38
N LEU A 100 -3.17 -13.06 -17.18
CA LEU A 100 -2.15 -12.52 -16.28
C LEU A 100 -1.57 -11.20 -16.80
N LEU A 101 -1.37 -11.08 -18.12
CA LEU A 101 -0.89 -9.85 -18.76
C LEU A 101 -1.82 -8.65 -18.52
N GLN A 102 -3.12 -8.92 -18.32
CA GLN A 102 -4.14 -7.92 -18.04
C GLN A 102 -4.34 -7.65 -16.54
N ARG A 103 -4.01 -8.60 -15.67
CA ARG A 103 -4.37 -8.56 -14.23
C ARG A 103 -3.19 -8.44 -13.29
N GLU A 104 -1.99 -8.79 -13.72
CA GLU A 104 -0.79 -8.83 -12.88
C GLU A 104 0.37 -8.05 -13.50
N MET A 105 1.26 -7.56 -12.64
CA MET A 105 2.54 -6.98 -13.05
C MET A 105 3.62 -7.38 -12.06
N TYR A 106 4.68 -8.01 -12.57
CA TYR A 106 5.83 -8.47 -11.80
C TYR A 106 7.08 -7.71 -12.26
N LEU A 107 7.82 -7.17 -11.30
CA LEU A 107 9.07 -6.43 -11.47
C LEU A 107 10.22 -7.05 -10.66
N GLY A 108 10.02 -8.22 -10.05
CA GLY A 108 11.00 -8.79 -9.12
C GLY A 108 12.23 -9.40 -9.79
N ASP A 109 12.23 -9.47 -11.11
CA ASP A 109 13.35 -9.82 -11.98
C ASP A 109 14.17 -8.60 -12.43
N ASP A 110 13.67 -7.37 -12.22
CA ASP A 110 14.39 -6.12 -12.47
C ASP A 110 14.72 -5.40 -11.15
N GLU A 111 15.94 -5.62 -10.63
CA GLU A 111 16.42 -4.96 -9.40
C GLU A 111 16.46 -3.42 -9.50
N SER A 112 16.40 -2.87 -10.73
CA SER A 112 16.42 -1.43 -10.94
C SER A 112 15.04 -0.80 -10.70
N ALA A 113 13.95 -1.57 -10.82
CA ALA A 113 12.58 -1.11 -10.78
C ALA A 113 11.85 -1.56 -9.50
N ARG A 114 10.96 -0.71 -9.00
CA ARG A 114 10.01 -1.07 -7.95
C ARG A 114 8.75 -0.24 -8.02
N PHE A 115 7.63 -0.82 -7.60
CA PHE A 115 6.48 -0.04 -7.20
C PHE A 115 6.79 0.70 -5.90
N GLU A 116 6.42 1.98 -5.81
CA GLU A 116 6.63 2.77 -4.61
C GLU A 116 5.40 3.59 -4.24
N ILE A 117 4.94 3.40 -2.99
CA ILE A 117 3.89 4.23 -2.40
C ILE A 117 4.52 5.55 -1.98
N ASN A 118 4.01 6.64 -2.54
CA ASN A 118 4.46 8.00 -2.27
C ASN A 118 3.26 8.94 -2.12
N LEU A 119 3.46 9.97 -1.29
CA LEU A 119 2.51 11.07 -1.17
C LEU A 119 2.62 11.99 -2.41
N PRO A 120 1.50 12.56 -2.89
CA PRO A 120 1.51 13.49 -4.00
C PRO A 120 2.34 14.72 -3.67
N ARG A 121 3.23 15.10 -4.61
CA ARG A 121 4.07 16.29 -4.47
C ARG A 121 3.31 17.59 -4.67
N ASN A 122 2.23 17.58 -5.45
CA ASN A 122 1.31 18.71 -5.53
C ASN A 122 0.42 18.71 -4.28
N ARG A 123 0.48 19.81 -3.50
CA ARG A 123 -0.32 20.00 -2.30
C ARG A 123 -1.82 20.10 -2.54
N GLU A 124 -2.26 20.27 -3.78
CA GLU A 124 -3.70 20.31 -4.14
C GLU A 124 -4.26 18.91 -4.32
N VAL A 125 -3.43 17.93 -4.70
CA VAL A 125 -3.86 16.55 -4.93
C VAL A 125 -4.04 15.83 -3.60
N TRP A 126 -5.24 15.29 -3.38
CA TRP A 126 -5.55 14.57 -2.14
C TRP A 126 -4.71 13.30 -1.98
N PRO A 127 -3.96 13.17 -0.86
CA PRO A 127 -3.07 12.04 -0.62
C PRO A 127 -3.79 10.72 -0.30
N GLY A 128 -5.07 10.78 0.07
CA GLY A 128 -5.83 9.61 0.50
C GLY A 128 -5.73 9.32 1.99
N THR A 129 -6.37 8.22 2.40
CA THR A 129 -6.37 7.67 3.77
C THR A 129 -5.67 6.33 3.79
N MET A 130 -4.93 6.05 4.85
CA MET A 130 -4.10 4.85 4.97
C MET A 130 -4.18 4.25 6.38
N THR A 131 -4.31 2.93 6.48
CA THR A 131 -4.10 2.23 7.75
C THR A 131 -3.01 1.16 7.61
N CYS A 132 -1.96 1.28 8.42
CA CYS A 132 -0.89 0.31 8.53
C CYS A 132 -1.14 -0.62 9.72
N ILE A 133 -1.22 -1.92 9.45
CA ILE A 133 -1.52 -2.94 10.46
C ILE A 133 -0.29 -3.80 10.64
N ALA A 134 0.29 -3.82 11.84
CA ALA A 134 1.39 -4.72 12.17
C ALA A 134 1.54 -4.91 13.69
N SER A 135 1.94 -6.10 14.12
CA SER A 135 2.46 -6.29 15.48
C SER A 135 3.63 -5.34 15.80
N SER A 136 3.93 -5.18 17.08
CA SER A 136 5.12 -4.43 17.50
C SER A 136 6.38 -4.99 16.81
N GLY A 137 7.27 -4.10 16.34
CA GLY A 137 8.43 -4.44 15.53
C GLY A 137 8.15 -4.86 14.07
N GLY A 138 6.89 -4.88 13.64
CA GLY A 138 6.51 -5.32 12.28
C GLY A 138 6.90 -4.36 11.15
N GLY A 139 7.32 -3.13 11.47
CA GLY A 139 7.84 -2.16 10.50
C GLY A 139 6.89 -1.02 10.10
N LYS A 140 5.71 -0.93 10.70
CA LYS A 140 4.68 0.10 10.39
C LYS A 140 5.21 1.54 10.52
N THR A 141 5.86 1.87 11.63
CA THR A 141 6.43 3.21 11.86
C THR A 141 7.54 3.51 10.88
N HIS A 142 8.47 2.56 10.68
CA HIS A 142 9.56 2.72 9.73
C HIS A 142 9.06 2.96 8.31
N PHE A 143 8.02 2.24 7.87
CA PHE A 143 7.42 2.40 6.55
C PHE A 143 6.92 3.83 6.32
N ILE A 144 6.12 4.37 7.25
CA ILE A 144 5.60 5.74 7.15
C ILE A 144 6.71 6.79 7.28
N VAL A 145 7.67 6.59 8.19
CA VAL A 145 8.82 7.49 8.34
C VAL A 145 9.61 7.59 7.03
N GLN A 146 9.93 6.46 6.39
CA GLN A 146 10.65 6.48 5.11
C GLN A 146 9.83 7.13 3.99
N MET A 147 8.52 6.88 3.94
CA MET A 147 7.63 7.54 2.98
C MET A 147 7.64 9.07 3.15
N LEU A 148 7.55 9.56 4.39
CA LEU A 148 7.61 11.00 4.70
C LEU A 148 8.98 11.60 4.38
N LEU A 149 10.08 10.90 4.70
CA LEU A 149 11.43 11.35 4.35
C LEU A 149 11.61 11.47 2.84
N ARG A 150 11.14 10.49 2.05
CA ARG A 150 11.14 10.55 0.59
C ARG A 150 10.31 11.74 0.10
N TYR A 151 9.11 11.92 0.64
CA TYR A 151 8.24 13.05 0.31
C TYR A 151 8.91 14.39 0.58
N TYR A 152 9.42 14.63 1.79
CA TYR A 152 10.07 15.91 2.12
C TYR A 152 11.33 16.18 1.29
N ARG A 153 12.12 15.14 0.97
CA ARG A 153 13.28 15.27 0.09
C ARG A 153 12.89 15.58 -1.36
N GLY A 154 11.80 15.01 -1.86
CA GLY A 154 11.35 15.14 -3.24
C GLY A 154 10.42 16.32 -3.51
N THR A 155 9.90 16.98 -2.48
CA THR A 155 8.89 18.06 -2.59
C THR A 155 9.48 19.42 -2.24
N SER A 156 9.22 20.42 -3.09
CA SER A 156 9.60 21.81 -2.87
C SER A 156 8.96 22.38 -1.61
N MET A 157 9.63 23.30 -0.93
CA MET A 157 9.23 23.79 0.39
C MET A 157 7.78 24.30 0.45
N HIS A 158 7.33 25.05 -0.57
CA HIS A 158 5.98 25.62 -0.65
C HIS A 158 4.87 24.58 -0.93
N GLN A 159 5.25 23.39 -1.41
CA GLN A 159 4.34 22.27 -1.65
C GLN A 159 4.29 21.28 -0.48
N ARG A 160 5.17 21.43 0.52
CA ARG A 160 5.25 20.49 1.64
C ARG A 160 4.04 20.62 2.55
N ARG A 161 3.45 19.46 2.86
CA ARG A 161 2.40 19.29 3.86
C ARG A 161 3.02 19.16 5.26
N PRO A 162 2.55 19.92 6.25
CA PRO A 162 2.89 19.66 7.65
C PRO A 162 2.36 18.27 8.07
N THR A 163 3.16 17.54 8.84
CA THR A 163 2.81 16.27 9.48
C THR A 163 2.58 16.50 10.97
N ILE A 164 1.42 16.10 11.45
CA ILE A 164 1.07 15.99 12.87
C ILE A 164 1.12 14.51 13.23
N TRP A 165 2.00 14.14 14.15
CA TRP A 165 2.16 12.76 14.61
C TRP A 165 1.68 12.63 16.05
N ILE A 166 0.57 11.93 16.25
CA ILE A 166 -0.08 11.72 17.54
C ILE A 166 0.29 10.30 17.99
N SER A 167 1.10 10.17 19.03
CA SER A 167 1.62 8.87 19.48
C SER A 167 1.86 8.85 20.99
N PRO A 168 1.60 7.73 21.68
CA PRO A 168 2.04 7.53 23.06
C PRO A 168 3.56 7.37 23.18
N GLU A 169 4.24 7.09 22.06
CA GLU A 169 5.68 6.79 22.03
C GLU A 169 6.50 7.87 21.31
N ILE A 170 5.93 9.05 21.04
CA ILE A 170 6.57 10.10 20.22
C ILE A 170 8.00 10.46 20.69
N THR A 171 8.24 10.45 22.00
CA THR A 171 9.53 10.81 22.61
C THR A 171 10.49 9.61 22.70
N ILE A 172 9.99 8.38 22.74
CA ILE A 172 10.79 7.18 23.02
C ILE A 172 11.08 6.34 21.76
N ASP A 173 10.22 6.34 20.74
CA ASP A 173 10.44 5.57 19.52
C ASP A 173 11.60 6.16 18.71
N LYS A 174 12.69 5.42 18.65
CA LYS A 174 13.91 5.79 17.92
C LYS A 174 13.69 5.85 16.40
N THR A 175 12.67 5.16 15.89
CA THR A 175 12.30 5.15 14.47
C THR A 175 11.86 6.54 13.99
N LEU A 176 11.34 7.38 14.89
CA LEU A 176 10.87 8.74 14.58
C LEU A 176 11.98 9.79 14.53
N LYS A 177 13.17 9.50 15.08
CA LYS A 177 14.30 10.44 15.14
C LYS A 177 14.62 11.15 13.81
N PRO A 178 14.61 10.46 12.64
CA PRO A 178 14.89 11.13 11.35
C PRO A 178 13.91 12.25 10.97
N LEU A 179 12.70 12.24 11.53
CA LEU A 179 11.70 13.29 11.37
C LEU A 179 11.71 14.25 12.55
N ARG A 180 11.63 13.72 13.78
CA ARG A 180 11.46 14.46 15.02
C ARG A 180 12.68 15.32 15.39
N ASP A 181 13.88 14.76 15.24
CA ASP A 181 15.13 15.38 15.68
C ASP A 181 15.86 16.07 14.49
N ASN A 182 15.14 16.33 13.40
CA ASN A 182 15.69 16.91 12.18
C ASN A 182 15.33 18.39 12.09
N ASP A 183 16.30 19.26 12.35
CA ASP A 183 16.11 20.72 12.34
C ASP A 183 15.51 21.25 11.03
N ARG A 184 15.83 20.62 9.88
CA ARG A 184 15.29 21.02 8.57
C ARG A 184 13.80 20.72 8.42
N LEU A 185 13.25 19.85 9.27
CA LEU A 185 11.85 19.45 9.28
C LEU A 185 11.08 20.04 10.46
N ARG A 186 11.71 20.83 11.33
CA ARG A 186 11.07 21.40 12.54
C ARG A 186 9.81 22.22 12.25
N MET A 187 9.74 22.87 11.09
CA MET A 187 8.55 23.63 10.65
C MET A 187 7.44 22.74 10.07
N PHE A 188 7.76 21.51 9.69
CA PHE A 188 6.83 20.59 9.01
C PHE A 188 6.40 19.44 9.91
N PHE A 189 7.22 18.99 10.86
CA PHE A 189 6.91 17.84 11.71
C PHE A 189 6.52 18.31 13.11
N HIS A 190 5.35 17.87 13.58
CA HIS A 190 4.80 18.21 14.88
C HIS A 190 4.40 16.93 15.61
N GLY A 191 5.19 16.54 16.61
CA GLY A 191 4.87 15.41 17.48
C GLY A 191 3.98 15.83 18.65
N ILE A 192 2.94 15.04 18.94
CA ILE A 192 2.05 15.19 20.08
C ILE A 192 2.13 13.92 20.92
N ASP A 193 2.60 14.07 22.16
CA ASP A 193 2.73 12.98 23.13
C ASP A 193 1.40 12.74 23.83
N ILE A 194 0.75 11.63 23.54
CA ILE A 194 -0.53 11.25 24.18
C ILE A 194 -0.36 10.21 25.28
N SER A 195 0.86 10.03 25.80
CA SER A 195 1.12 9.11 26.90
C SER A 195 0.45 9.56 28.20
N GLU A 196 0.11 8.59 29.05
CA GLU A 196 -0.38 8.84 30.40
C GLU A 196 0.59 9.71 31.22
N GLN A 197 1.89 9.54 31.01
CA GLN A 197 2.91 10.35 31.69
C GLN A 197 2.85 11.82 31.25
N ASN A 198 2.69 12.10 29.96
CA ASN A 198 2.60 13.47 29.48
C ASN A 198 1.32 14.16 29.94
N LEU A 199 0.18 13.46 29.90
CA LEU A 199 -1.10 14.00 30.40
C LEU A 199 -0.98 14.42 31.87
N ARG A 200 -0.40 13.55 32.72
CA ARG A 200 -0.16 13.85 34.14
C ARG A 200 0.80 15.02 34.33
N LYS A 201 1.90 15.08 33.58
CA LYS A 201 2.88 16.19 33.63
C LYS A 201 2.28 17.54 33.26
N LYS A 202 1.34 17.56 32.30
CA LYS A 202 0.62 18.78 31.91
C LYS A 202 -0.40 19.24 32.95
N GLY A 203 -0.82 18.37 33.87
CA GLY A 203 -1.75 18.70 34.95
C GLY A 203 -3.15 19.09 34.47
N MET A 204 -3.53 18.65 33.26
CA MET A 204 -4.83 18.94 32.65
C MET A 204 -5.73 17.71 32.68
N ASP A 205 -7.04 17.93 32.70
CA ASP A 205 -7.99 16.87 32.38
C ASP A 205 -7.91 16.51 30.87
N ALA A 206 -8.41 15.33 30.53
CA ALA A 206 -8.30 14.79 29.18
C ALA A 206 -9.03 15.63 28.12
N ALA A 207 -10.16 16.27 28.47
CA ALA A 207 -10.91 17.10 27.51
C ALA A 207 -10.16 18.40 27.23
N SER A 208 -9.63 19.06 28.27
CA SER A 208 -8.78 20.24 28.12
C SER A 208 -7.52 19.94 27.32
N PHE A 209 -6.85 18.81 27.60
CA PHE A 209 -5.66 18.38 26.85
C PHE A 209 -6.01 18.14 25.37
N PHE A 210 -7.07 17.38 25.11
CA PHE A 210 -7.52 17.06 23.76
C PHE A 210 -7.83 18.34 22.95
N GLN A 211 -8.53 19.30 23.55
CA GLN A 211 -8.86 20.55 22.87
C GLN A 211 -7.60 21.36 22.56
N LYS A 212 -6.77 21.65 23.57
CA LYS A 212 -5.62 22.57 23.44
C LYS A 212 -4.44 21.98 22.68
N GLU A 213 -4.08 20.74 22.97
CA GLU A 213 -2.85 20.14 22.43
C GLU A 213 -3.10 19.44 21.09
N ILE A 214 -4.34 19.03 20.80
CA ILE A 214 -4.68 18.25 19.60
C ILE A 214 -5.57 19.04 18.64
N VAL A 215 -6.78 19.43 19.05
CA VAL A 215 -7.75 20.09 18.15
C VAL A 215 -7.22 21.44 17.67
N GLU A 216 -6.86 22.34 18.59
CA GLU A 216 -6.31 23.66 18.24
C GLU A 216 -5.02 23.54 17.42
N LYS A 217 -4.22 22.49 17.64
CA LYS A 217 -3.01 22.22 16.84
C LYS A 217 -3.34 21.81 15.41
N ILE A 218 -4.33 20.93 15.22
CA ILE A 218 -4.81 20.53 13.89
C ILE A 218 -5.43 21.73 13.17
N GLU A 219 -6.22 22.55 13.88
CA GLU A 219 -6.88 23.73 13.31
C GLU A 219 -5.90 24.84 12.94
N SER A 220 -4.89 25.11 13.79
CA SER A 220 -3.86 26.12 13.51
C SER A 220 -2.96 25.77 12.32
N ILE A 221 -2.70 24.47 12.09
CA ILE A 221 -2.00 23.99 10.89
C ILE A 221 -2.92 24.05 9.67
N GLY A 222 -4.20 23.74 9.87
CA GLY A 222 -5.25 23.92 8.88
C GLY A 222 -5.28 22.84 7.79
N GLU A 223 -5.60 23.28 6.58
CA GLU A 223 -5.78 22.41 5.42
C GLU A 223 -4.46 21.80 4.92
N ASN A 224 -4.58 20.72 4.16
CA ASN A 224 -3.45 20.02 3.52
C ASN A 224 -2.51 19.27 4.48
N ALA A 225 -2.84 19.14 5.77
CA ALA A 225 -2.02 18.42 6.74
C ALA A 225 -1.98 16.89 6.49
N ILE A 226 -0.92 16.25 6.97
CA ILE A 226 -0.82 14.81 7.16
C ILE A 226 -1.00 14.55 8.66
N ILE A 227 -2.01 13.78 9.04
CA ILE A 227 -2.31 13.47 10.44
C ILE A 227 -2.10 11.98 10.65
N VAL A 228 -1.18 11.65 11.54
CA VAL A 228 -0.80 10.28 11.87
C VAL A 228 -1.28 9.93 13.26
N TYR A 229 -2.18 8.95 13.35
CA TYR A 229 -2.66 8.35 14.59
C TYR A 229 -1.91 7.03 14.84
N ASP A 230 -0.85 7.11 15.62
CA ASP A 230 0.09 6.02 15.84
C ASP A 230 -0.17 5.33 17.17
N ASP A 231 -0.69 4.10 17.13
CA ASP A 231 -1.09 3.28 18.27
C ASP A 231 -1.85 4.09 19.35
N PHE A 232 -2.72 5.01 18.91
CA PHE A 232 -3.48 5.87 19.81
C PHE A 232 -4.37 5.16 20.85
N PRO A 233 -4.85 3.91 20.64
CA PRO A 233 -5.51 3.15 21.70
C PRO A 233 -4.63 2.89 22.93
N ASP A 234 -3.31 2.88 22.75
CA ASP A 234 -2.33 2.67 23.82
C ASP A 234 -1.91 3.98 24.52
N GLY A 235 -2.54 5.11 24.14
CA GLY A 235 -2.41 6.39 24.83
C GLY A 235 -3.10 6.44 26.20
N ALA A 236 -3.08 7.63 26.81
CA ALA A 236 -3.77 7.86 28.07
C ALA A 236 -5.24 7.43 27.96
N ARG A 237 -5.71 6.57 28.88
CA ARG A 237 -7.03 5.91 28.78
C ARG A 237 -8.18 6.91 28.65
N ALA A 238 -8.05 8.07 29.31
CA ALA A 238 -9.05 9.13 29.29
C ALA A 238 -9.12 9.87 27.92
N LEU A 239 -8.07 9.82 27.10
CA LEU A 239 -8.06 10.44 25.76
C LEU A 239 -8.69 9.56 24.69
N TYR A 240 -8.69 8.22 24.87
CA TYR A 240 -9.11 7.28 23.83
C TYR A 240 -10.50 7.58 23.22
N PRO A 241 -11.58 7.84 23.99
CA PRO A 241 -12.90 8.09 23.41
C PRO A 241 -12.94 9.36 22.53
N LEU A 242 -12.13 10.36 22.87
CA LEU A 242 -12.05 11.63 22.13
C LEU A 242 -11.27 11.42 20.82
N LEU A 243 -10.13 10.73 20.90
CA LEU A 243 -9.30 10.38 19.76
C LEU A 243 -10.04 9.47 18.77
N GLU A 244 -10.72 8.43 19.26
CA GLU A 244 -11.50 7.51 18.42
C GLU A 244 -12.61 8.25 17.67
N ARG A 245 -13.35 9.13 18.36
CA ARG A 245 -14.41 9.94 17.74
C ARG A 245 -13.84 10.86 16.67
N GLN A 246 -12.73 11.53 16.94
CA GLN A 246 -12.09 12.44 15.98
C GLN A 246 -11.55 11.68 14.76
N TYR A 247 -10.83 10.58 14.99
CA TYR A 247 -10.28 9.73 13.94
C TYR A 247 -11.39 9.22 12.99
N ASN A 248 -12.46 8.66 13.55
CA ASN A 248 -13.59 8.16 12.76
C ASN A 248 -14.30 9.27 11.96
N SER A 249 -14.42 10.47 12.52
CA SER A 249 -14.95 11.63 11.80
C SER A 249 -14.03 12.01 10.63
N GLN A 250 -12.73 12.15 10.90
CA GLN A 250 -11.74 12.55 9.90
C GLN A 250 -11.63 11.58 8.73
N LEU A 251 -11.74 10.26 8.96
CA LEU A 251 -11.77 9.29 7.85
C LEU A 251 -12.85 9.58 6.80
N ARG A 252 -13.95 10.25 7.18
CA ARG A 252 -15.07 10.59 6.29
C ARG A 252 -14.93 12.00 5.70
N VAL A 253 -14.50 12.98 6.50
CA VAL A 253 -14.59 14.40 6.13
C VAL A 253 -13.25 15.07 5.82
N ALA A 254 -12.13 14.48 6.22
CA ALA A 254 -10.79 15.09 6.06
C ALA A 254 -10.41 15.34 4.60
N ARG A 255 -11.00 14.58 3.66
CA ARG A 255 -10.85 14.80 2.22
C ARG A 255 -11.25 16.21 1.79
N HIS A 256 -12.30 16.79 2.40
CA HIS A 256 -12.76 18.15 2.06
C HIS A 256 -11.77 19.23 2.49
N ARG A 257 -10.92 18.95 3.49
CA ARG A 257 -9.81 19.82 3.92
C ARG A 257 -8.47 19.43 3.29
N ASN A 258 -8.52 18.54 2.30
CA ASN A 258 -7.37 17.95 1.63
C ASN A 258 -6.33 17.30 2.58
N GLN A 259 -6.79 16.78 3.72
CA GLN A 259 -5.94 16.19 4.74
C GLN A 259 -5.71 14.69 4.47
N CYS A 260 -4.50 14.21 4.76
CA CYS A 260 -4.15 12.80 4.79
C CYS A 260 -4.38 12.25 6.19
N ILE A 261 -5.14 11.16 6.33
CA ILE A 261 -5.27 10.47 7.61
C ILE A 261 -4.52 9.14 7.51
N ILE A 262 -3.54 8.95 8.38
CA ILE A 262 -2.76 7.72 8.48
C ILE A 262 -2.98 7.15 9.88
N SER A 263 -3.32 5.87 9.98
CA SER A 263 -3.39 5.18 11.27
C SER A 263 -2.41 4.02 11.31
N LEU A 264 -1.72 3.86 12.42
CA LEU A 264 -0.86 2.71 12.70
C LEU A 264 -1.52 1.96 13.85
N ILE A 265 -1.83 0.69 13.64
CA ILE A 265 -2.49 -0.16 14.63
C ILE A 265 -1.88 -1.55 14.68
N HIS A 266 -1.98 -2.19 15.84
CA HIS A 266 -1.51 -3.55 16.03
C HIS A 266 -2.37 -4.64 15.39
N THR A 267 -3.68 -4.38 15.24
CA THR A 267 -4.64 -5.34 14.71
C THR A 267 -5.87 -4.63 14.17
N TYR A 268 -6.47 -5.18 13.12
CA TYR A 268 -7.77 -4.72 12.63
C TYR A 268 -8.96 -5.33 13.39
N ALA A 269 -8.71 -6.23 14.35
CA ALA A 269 -9.76 -6.82 15.20
C ALA A 269 -10.10 -5.94 16.41
N HIS A 270 -9.93 -4.62 16.30
CA HIS A 270 -10.09 -3.65 17.41
C HIS A 270 -11.52 -3.13 17.59
N GLY A 271 -12.54 -3.87 17.15
CA GLY A 271 -13.95 -3.47 17.29
C GLY A 271 -14.37 -2.34 16.35
N LYS A 272 -15.09 -1.33 16.87
CA LYS A 272 -15.72 -0.26 16.05
C LYS A 272 -14.71 0.69 15.37
N ALA A 273 -13.57 0.97 16.01
CA ALA A 273 -12.53 1.84 15.47
C ALA A 273 -11.92 1.26 14.17
N SER A 274 -11.71 -0.06 14.13
CA SER A 274 -11.14 -0.71 12.96
C SER A 274 -12.17 -0.96 11.87
N SER A 275 -13.45 -1.20 12.19
CA SER A 275 -14.48 -1.44 11.16
C SER A 275 -14.71 -0.20 10.28
N GLN A 276 -14.74 1.00 10.87
CA GLN A 276 -14.85 2.23 10.09
C GLN A 276 -13.59 2.51 9.26
N ALA A 277 -12.41 2.31 9.85
CA ALA A 277 -11.13 2.45 9.15
C ALA A 277 -11.10 1.57 7.90
N LEU A 278 -11.46 0.31 8.00
CA LEU A 278 -11.39 -0.62 6.89
C LEU A 278 -12.34 -0.29 5.72
N GLN A 279 -13.47 0.36 6.00
CA GLN A 279 -14.42 0.78 4.96
C GLN A 279 -14.07 2.11 4.30
N SER A 280 -13.42 3.02 5.02
CA SER A 280 -13.15 4.40 4.55
C SER A 280 -11.71 4.62 4.08
N ASN A 281 -10.80 3.68 4.33
CA ASN A 281 -9.43 3.81 3.88
C ASN A 281 -9.30 3.60 2.38
N LYS A 282 -8.56 4.49 1.71
CA LYS A 282 -8.12 4.26 0.34
C LYS A 282 -7.18 3.06 0.27
N THR A 283 -6.27 2.93 1.24
CA THR A 283 -5.23 1.90 1.24
C THR A 283 -5.03 1.28 2.62
N VAL A 284 -4.97 -0.04 2.70
CA VAL A 284 -4.63 -0.80 3.91
C VAL A 284 -3.30 -1.50 3.69
N ILE A 285 -2.34 -1.29 4.59
CA ILE A 285 -0.99 -1.86 4.49
C ILE A 285 -0.80 -2.91 5.56
N PHE A 286 -0.43 -4.11 5.12
CA PHE A 286 -0.08 -5.23 5.96
C PHE A 286 1.40 -5.57 5.83
N PHE A 287 1.91 -6.26 6.84
CA PHE A 287 3.26 -6.81 6.88
C PHE A 287 3.15 -8.34 6.98
N PRO A 288 3.02 -9.05 5.85
CA PRO A 288 2.59 -10.44 5.87
C PRO A 288 3.60 -11.39 6.54
N ARG A 289 4.90 -11.06 6.54
CA ARG A 289 5.95 -11.87 7.21
C ARG A 289 5.77 -11.98 8.72
N SER A 290 5.16 -10.98 9.37
CA SER A 290 4.97 -10.97 10.83
C SER A 290 3.60 -11.47 11.30
N GLN A 291 2.62 -11.58 10.41
CA GLN A 291 1.22 -11.86 10.80
C GLN A 291 0.38 -12.52 9.69
N GLN A 292 0.93 -13.57 9.06
CA GLN A 292 0.29 -14.28 7.94
C GLN A 292 -1.17 -14.64 8.19
N SER A 293 -1.51 -15.22 9.34
CA SER A 293 -2.89 -15.66 9.64
C SER A 293 -3.88 -14.50 9.65
N ARG A 294 -3.48 -13.33 10.17
CA ARG A 294 -4.31 -12.13 10.17
C ARG A 294 -4.48 -11.58 8.76
N CYS A 295 -3.43 -11.58 7.95
CA CYS A 295 -3.54 -11.20 6.54
C CYS A 295 -4.50 -12.13 5.78
N VAL A 296 -4.40 -13.46 5.96
CA VAL A 296 -5.29 -14.43 5.30
C VAL A 296 -6.74 -14.22 5.74
N GLN A 297 -6.97 -13.99 7.03
CA GLN A 297 -8.31 -13.71 7.54
C GLN A 297 -8.87 -12.41 6.94
N PHE A 298 -8.06 -11.35 6.85
CA PHE A 298 -8.48 -10.11 6.20
C PHE A 298 -8.92 -10.33 4.74
N MET A 299 -8.10 -11.04 3.96
CA MET A 299 -8.40 -11.36 2.56
C MET A 299 -9.73 -12.11 2.41
N ARG A 300 -10.02 -13.05 3.32
CA ARG A 300 -11.27 -13.81 3.30
C ARG A 300 -12.47 -12.97 3.74
N ASP A 301 -12.35 -12.29 4.88
CA ASP A 301 -13.49 -11.65 5.54
C ASP A 301 -13.87 -10.32 4.85
N TYR A 302 -12.89 -9.58 4.31
CA TYR A 302 -13.12 -8.26 3.72
C TYR A 302 -13.01 -8.22 2.20
N LEU A 303 -12.17 -9.07 1.59
CA LEU A 303 -12.05 -9.15 0.13
C LEU A 303 -12.77 -10.38 -0.45
N GLN A 304 -13.44 -11.17 0.40
CA GLN A 304 -14.25 -12.33 0.01
C GLN A 304 -13.48 -13.39 -0.81
N LEU A 305 -12.15 -13.43 -0.68
CA LEU A 305 -11.34 -14.43 -1.37
C LEU A 305 -11.53 -15.82 -0.74
N GLN A 306 -11.50 -16.85 -1.59
CA GLN A 306 -11.46 -18.22 -1.13
C GLN A 306 -10.22 -18.46 -0.25
N THR A 307 -10.34 -19.32 0.76
CA THR A 307 -9.27 -19.56 1.74
C THR A 307 -7.96 -20.03 1.10
N SER A 308 -8.04 -20.85 0.06
CA SER A 308 -6.88 -21.30 -0.73
C SER A 308 -6.18 -20.14 -1.43
N ALA A 309 -6.95 -19.32 -2.16
CA ALA A 309 -6.45 -18.14 -2.87
C ALA A 309 -5.83 -17.12 -1.90
N ALA A 310 -6.50 -16.82 -0.78
CA ALA A 310 -5.98 -15.93 0.25
C ALA A 310 -4.64 -16.41 0.83
N LYS A 311 -4.50 -17.72 1.12
CA LYS A 311 -3.24 -18.30 1.60
C LYS A 311 -2.13 -18.20 0.55
N ALA A 312 -2.43 -18.50 -0.71
CA ALA A 312 -1.47 -18.42 -1.81
C ALA A 312 -0.98 -16.97 -1.99
N MET A 313 -1.90 -16.02 -2.03
CA MET A 313 -1.62 -14.60 -2.19
C MET A 313 -0.75 -14.05 -1.06
N VAL A 314 -1.12 -14.30 0.21
CA VAL A 314 -0.33 -13.85 1.37
C VAL A 314 1.08 -14.44 1.36
N ARG A 315 1.24 -15.73 1.00
CA ARG A 315 2.55 -16.37 0.89
C ARG A 315 3.40 -15.75 -0.21
N ARG A 316 2.81 -15.50 -1.38
CA ARG A 316 3.47 -14.85 -2.52
C ARG A 316 3.97 -13.45 -2.13
N PHE A 317 3.10 -12.62 -1.58
CA PHE A 317 3.48 -11.28 -1.12
C PHE A 317 4.54 -11.29 -0.01
N ALA A 318 4.45 -12.25 0.94
CA ALA A 318 5.45 -12.41 1.99
C ALA A 318 6.83 -12.83 1.46
N ALA A 319 6.88 -13.67 0.42
CA ALA A 319 8.13 -14.08 -0.19
C ALA A 319 8.81 -12.90 -0.90
N LEU A 320 8.02 -12.10 -1.60
CA LEU A 320 8.52 -11.01 -2.46
C LEU A 320 8.96 -9.77 -1.68
N ASP A 321 8.23 -9.36 -0.63
CA ASP A 321 8.57 -8.13 0.12
C ASP A 321 8.06 -8.20 1.58
N ARG A 322 8.39 -7.18 2.38
CA ARG A 322 7.99 -7.04 3.79
C ARG A 322 6.60 -6.46 3.94
N PHE A 323 6.13 -5.64 2.99
CA PHE A 323 4.81 -5.02 3.03
C PHE A 323 3.91 -5.55 1.92
N MET A 324 2.61 -5.37 2.10
CA MET A 324 1.55 -5.70 1.15
C MET A 324 0.48 -4.62 1.30
N ALA A 325 0.34 -3.77 0.30
CA ALA A 325 -0.66 -2.72 0.25
C ALA A 325 -1.88 -3.19 -0.52
N ILE A 326 -3.05 -2.93 0.03
CA ILE A 326 -4.35 -3.28 -0.53
C ILE A 326 -5.05 -1.95 -0.80
N GLN A 327 -5.30 -1.63 -2.06
CA GLN A 327 -6.17 -0.52 -2.42
C GLN A 327 -7.62 -0.98 -2.30
N MET A 328 -8.39 -0.32 -1.45
CA MET A 328 -9.80 -0.68 -1.20
C MET A 328 -10.76 0.04 -2.15
N HIS A 329 -10.33 1.16 -2.74
CA HIS A 329 -11.11 1.87 -3.74
C HIS A 329 -10.95 1.21 -5.10
N SER A 330 -11.99 1.27 -5.94
CA SER A 330 -11.94 0.69 -7.29
C SER A 330 -10.80 1.32 -8.13
N PRO A 331 -10.02 0.49 -8.84
CA PRO A 331 -10.03 -0.98 -8.78
C PRO A 331 -9.39 -1.50 -7.49
N VAL A 332 -9.98 -2.56 -6.93
CA VAL A 332 -9.38 -3.24 -5.78
C VAL A 332 -8.16 -4.01 -6.28
N CYS A 333 -7.01 -3.75 -5.68
CA CYS A 333 -5.75 -4.38 -6.07
C CYS A 333 -4.82 -4.54 -4.88
N ILE A 334 -3.86 -5.45 -5.02
CA ILE A 334 -2.84 -5.71 -4.01
C ILE A 334 -1.48 -5.53 -4.66
N TYR A 335 -0.57 -4.83 -3.98
CA TYR A 335 0.80 -4.67 -4.46
C TYR A 335 1.82 -4.51 -3.34
N ASN A 336 3.08 -4.82 -3.65
CA ASN A 336 4.25 -4.52 -2.84
C ASN A 336 5.32 -3.86 -3.73
N SER A 337 6.61 -3.88 -3.36
CA SER A 337 7.64 -3.27 -4.20
C SER A 337 7.83 -3.93 -5.57
N SER A 338 7.49 -5.20 -5.75
CA SER A 338 7.87 -5.97 -6.94
C SER A 338 6.71 -6.66 -7.64
N TYR A 339 5.50 -6.62 -7.09
CA TYR A 339 4.37 -7.36 -7.62
C TYR A 339 3.07 -6.62 -7.35
N LEU A 340 2.18 -6.65 -8.34
CA LEU A 340 0.85 -6.06 -8.32
C LEU A 340 -0.14 -7.04 -8.96
N VAL A 341 -1.34 -7.14 -8.37
CA VAL A 341 -2.46 -7.96 -8.86
C VAL A 341 -3.80 -7.24 -8.67
N LEU A 342 -4.66 -7.29 -9.69
CA LEU A 342 -6.06 -6.88 -9.61
C LEU A 342 -6.92 -7.99 -9.02
N LEU A 343 -7.80 -7.66 -8.07
CA LEU A 343 -8.71 -8.61 -7.43
C LEU A 343 -10.02 -8.80 -8.19
#